data_AF-A0A1U7IRI2-F1
#
_entry.id   AF-A0A1U7IRI2-F1
#
_cell.length_a   1.000
_cell.length_b   1.000
_cell.length_c   1.000
_cell.angle_alpha   90.00
_cell.angle_beta   90.00
_cell.angle_gamma   90.00
#
_symmetry.space_group_name_H-M   'P 1'
#
loop_
_entity.id
_entity.type
_entity.pdbx_description
1 polymer ?
#
loop_
_entity_poly.entity_id
_entity_poly.type
_entity_poly.pdbx_seq_one_letter_code
_entity_poly.pdbx_strand_id
1 'polypeptide(L)'
;MRKILVNLFASLLLLVLPVWLINSSSMLAASLGNEAVESNVFEAIDRFLTSIPNDYYTIQQVDKLKSISKNKNALLVDVRKPSEYNSGHIPGAINIPLRTLTQNLDKIPQNRPVILYCTTGYRTAMGVMSLEMLGYHNVSGFPPSIQGWKIAGEPLEKS
;
A
#
# COMPACT_ATOMS: atom_id res chain seq x y z
N MET A 1 61.69 23.23 -65.68
CA MET A 1 60.33 23.81 -65.68
C MET A 1 59.65 23.49 -64.36
N ARG A 2 59.19 24.54 -63.64
CA ARG A 2 58.18 24.63 -62.57
C ARG A 2 58.31 23.72 -61.31
N LYS A 3 58.75 24.28 -60.16
CA LYS A 3 57.99 24.87 -59.03
C LYS A 3 57.42 23.79 -58.06
N ILE A 4 58.01 23.55 -56.88
CA ILE A 4 57.89 24.27 -55.57
C ILE A 4 56.56 23.98 -54.82
N LEU A 5 56.70 23.41 -53.61
CA LEU A 5 55.87 23.41 -52.38
C LEU A 5 54.36 23.14 -52.47
N VAL A 6 53.84 22.25 -51.60
CA VAL A 6 52.93 22.59 -50.46
C VAL A 6 52.72 21.33 -49.58
N ASN A 7 53.11 21.44 -48.31
CA ASN A 7 52.57 20.89 -47.04
C ASN A 7 51.74 19.60 -47.07
N LEU A 8 52.15 18.49 -46.44
CA LEU A 8 52.20 18.28 -44.99
C LEU A 8 50.90 18.69 -44.27
N PHE A 9 49.77 18.00 -44.54
CA PHE A 9 48.63 18.02 -43.62
C PHE A 9 47.94 16.66 -43.55
N ALA A 10 47.87 16.16 -42.32
CA ALA A 10 46.79 15.38 -41.75
C ALA A 10 46.58 13.94 -42.26
N SER A 11 47.52 13.08 -41.86
CA SER A 11 47.18 11.75 -41.36
C SER A 11 46.32 11.88 -40.08
N LEU A 12 45.01 12.11 -40.21
CA LEU A 12 44.04 11.90 -39.12
C LEU A 12 42.59 11.93 -39.67
N LEU A 13 42.14 10.85 -40.30
CA LEU A 13 40.72 10.63 -40.59
C LEU A 13 40.23 9.30 -39.98
N LEU A 14 40.55 9.13 -38.70
CA LEU A 14 39.92 8.17 -37.80
C LEU A 14 39.57 8.98 -36.54
N LEU A 15 38.34 8.85 -36.04
CA LEU A 15 37.76 9.51 -34.85
C LEU A 15 36.90 10.75 -35.12
N VAL A 16 35.70 10.53 -35.65
CA VAL A 16 34.46 10.99 -34.99
C VAL A 16 33.31 10.18 -35.61
N LEU A 17 33.16 8.92 -35.18
CA LEU A 17 31.81 8.38 -35.16
C LEU A 17 31.02 9.31 -34.23
N PRO A 18 29.92 9.94 -34.69
CA PRO A 18 29.18 10.84 -33.82
C PRO A 18 28.80 10.04 -32.59
N VAL A 19 29.15 10.54 -31.40
CA VAL A 19 28.83 9.91 -30.09
C VAL A 19 27.33 9.61 -29.96
N TRP A 20 26.49 10.25 -30.79
CA TRP A 20 25.08 9.93 -31.03
C TRP A 20 24.79 8.49 -31.46
N LEU A 21 25.71 7.79 -32.14
CA LEU A 21 25.54 6.38 -32.53
C LEU A 21 25.86 5.40 -31.39
N ILE A 22 26.67 5.80 -30.40
CA ILE A 22 27.01 4.96 -29.25
C ILE A 22 25.93 5.10 -28.15
N ASN A 23 25.36 6.30 -27.98
CA ASN A 23 24.28 6.57 -27.01
C ASN A 23 22.87 6.17 -27.48
N SER A 24 22.64 6.02 -28.78
CA SER A 24 21.32 5.62 -29.30
C SER A 24 21.02 4.14 -29.05
N SER A 25 22.04 3.28 -29.02
CA SER A 25 21.90 1.85 -28.68
C SER A 25 21.50 1.64 -27.22
N SER A 26 22.01 2.45 -26.28
CA SER A 26 21.63 2.39 -24.86
C SER A 26 20.22 2.93 -24.61
N MET A 27 19.78 3.95 -25.36
CA MET A 27 18.41 4.49 -25.25
C MET A 27 17.37 3.51 -25.82
N LEU A 28 17.67 2.83 -26.92
CA LEU A 28 16.79 1.82 -27.53
C LEU A 28 16.65 0.57 -26.64
N ALA A 29 17.75 0.11 -26.01
CA ALA A 29 17.70 -0.99 -25.05
C ALA A 29 16.92 -0.63 -23.78
N ALA A 30 17.04 0.62 -23.30
CA ALA A 30 16.26 1.11 -22.17
C ALA A 30 14.76 1.21 -22.50
N SER A 31 14.37 1.65 -23.71
CA SER A 31 12.95 1.74 -24.09
C SER A 31 12.30 0.36 -24.25
N LEU A 32 13.00 -0.60 -24.88
CA LEU A 32 12.50 -1.97 -25.06
C LEU A 32 12.37 -2.72 -23.71
N GLY A 33 13.31 -2.50 -22.78
CA GLY A 33 13.22 -3.04 -21.42
C GLY A 33 12.10 -2.40 -20.60
N ASN A 34 11.86 -1.10 -20.78
CA ASN A 34 10.80 -0.39 -20.06
C ASN A 34 9.41 -0.79 -20.55
N GLU A 35 9.20 -0.96 -21.86
CA GLU A 35 7.90 -1.40 -22.41
C GLU A 35 7.52 -2.84 -21.98
N ALA A 36 8.49 -3.76 -21.94
CA ALA A 36 8.27 -5.13 -21.49
C ALA A 36 8.06 -5.26 -19.96
N VAL A 37 8.67 -4.36 -19.16
CA VAL A 37 8.43 -4.30 -17.71
C VAL A 37 7.08 -3.64 -17.40
N GLU A 38 6.74 -2.54 -18.06
CA GLU A 38 5.46 -1.86 -17.88
C GLU A 38 4.29 -2.79 -18.23
N SER A 39 4.32 -3.49 -19.37
CA SER A 39 3.29 -4.44 -19.78
C SER A 39 3.05 -5.57 -18.76
N ASN A 40 4.10 -6.05 -18.07
CA ASN A 40 3.95 -7.10 -17.06
C ASN A 40 3.35 -6.57 -15.74
N VAL A 41 3.65 -5.32 -15.36
CA VAL A 41 3.10 -4.69 -14.16
C VAL A 41 1.63 -4.34 -14.39
N PHE A 42 1.27 -3.80 -15.55
CA PHE A 42 -0.13 -3.53 -15.89
C PHE A 42 -0.97 -4.80 -15.87
N GLU A 43 -0.50 -5.90 -16.47
CA GLU A 43 -1.21 -7.19 -16.44
C GLU A 43 -1.31 -7.76 -15.01
N ALA A 44 -0.24 -7.64 -14.20
CA ALA A 44 -0.27 -8.07 -12.81
C ALA A 44 -1.29 -7.28 -11.98
N ILE A 45 -1.35 -5.96 -12.17
CA ILE A 45 -2.34 -5.09 -11.53
C ILE A 45 -3.74 -5.44 -12.01
N ASP A 46 -3.96 -5.58 -13.31
CA ASP A 46 -5.28 -5.92 -13.86
C ASP A 46 -5.78 -7.26 -13.33
N ARG A 47 -4.94 -8.30 -13.35
CA ARG A 47 -5.26 -9.61 -12.76
C ARG A 47 -5.55 -9.50 -11.27
N PHE A 48 -4.78 -8.72 -10.52
CA PHE A 48 -5.07 -8.49 -9.11
C PHE A 48 -6.43 -7.82 -8.93
N LEU A 49 -6.67 -6.67 -9.57
CA LEU A 49 -7.90 -5.89 -9.44
C LEU A 49 -9.15 -6.67 -9.86
N THR A 50 -9.07 -7.47 -10.91
CA THR A 50 -10.19 -8.29 -11.40
C THR A 50 -10.44 -9.55 -10.57
N SER A 51 -9.47 -9.96 -9.75
CA SER A 51 -9.59 -11.14 -8.87
C SER A 51 -9.83 -10.81 -7.39
N ILE A 52 -9.93 -9.52 -7.03
CA ILE A 52 -10.20 -9.09 -5.65
C ILE A 52 -11.54 -9.68 -5.18
N PRO A 53 -11.55 -10.50 -4.11
CA PRO A 53 -12.80 -10.97 -3.50
C PRO A 53 -13.65 -9.81 -2.97
N ASN A 54 -14.97 -9.95 -2.99
CA ASN A 54 -15.90 -8.92 -2.49
C ASN A 54 -15.66 -8.51 -1.02
N ASP A 55 -15.09 -9.41 -0.22
CA ASP A 55 -14.79 -9.22 1.19
C ASP A 55 -13.28 -9.10 1.47
N TYR A 56 -12.47 -8.75 0.46
CA TYR A 56 -11.01 -8.63 0.57
C TYR A 56 -10.61 -7.76 1.76
N TYR A 57 -10.18 -8.41 2.85
CA TYR A 57 -9.87 -7.82 4.16
C TYR A 57 -10.95 -6.93 4.77
N THR A 58 -12.23 -7.01 4.36
CA THR A 58 -13.25 -6.05 4.80
C THR A 58 -14.48 -6.69 5.41
N ILE A 59 -14.96 -6.07 6.49
CA ILE A 59 -16.25 -6.32 7.12
C ILE A 59 -17.12 -5.09 6.86
N GLN A 60 -18.13 -5.22 6.00
CA GLN A 60 -18.92 -4.09 5.53
C GLN A 60 -20.19 -3.84 6.36
N GLN A 61 -20.66 -4.83 7.12
CA GLN A 61 -21.93 -4.76 7.85
C GLN A 61 -21.70 -4.73 9.36
N VAL A 62 -22.43 -3.85 10.06
CA VAL A 62 -22.39 -3.71 11.52
C VAL A 62 -22.79 -5.01 12.22
N ASP A 63 -23.84 -5.69 11.75
CA ASP A 63 -24.27 -6.97 12.32
C ASP A 63 -23.22 -8.06 12.16
N LYS A 64 -22.49 -8.05 11.04
CA LYS A 64 -21.39 -8.99 10.82
C LYS A 64 -20.22 -8.70 11.77
N LEU A 65 -19.88 -7.43 11.98
CA LEU A 65 -18.88 -7.03 12.98
C LEU A 65 -19.28 -7.54 14.37
N LYS A 66 -20.51 -7.26 14.82
CA LYS A 66 -21.04 -7.72 16.12
C LYS A 66 -20.98 -9.24 16.26
N SER A 67 -21.38 -9.96 15.21
CA SER A 67 -21.33 -11.43 15.17
C SER A 67 -19.90 -11.96 15.30
N ILE A 68 -18.94 -11.41 14.56
CA ILE A 68 -17.54 -11.85 14.63
C ILE A 68 -16.91 -11.50 15.98
N SER A 69 -17.12 -10.28 16.48
CA SER A 69 -16.61 -9.84 17.78
C SER A 69 -17.07 -10.75 18.91
N LYS A 70 -18.36 -11.15 18.91
CA LYS A 70 -18.93 -12.03 19.92
C LYS A 70 -18.54 -13.51 19.72
N ASN A 71 -18.77 -14.07 18.54
CA ASN A 71 -18.69 -15.51 18.32
C ASN A 71 -17.25 -16.01 18.14
N LYS A 72 -16.39 -15.20 17.54
CA LYS A 72 -14.98 -15.56 17.33
C LYS A 72 -14.05 -14.93 18.35
N ASN A 73 -14.61 -14.25 19.36
CA ASN A 73 -13.85 -13.45 20.32
C ASN A 73 -12.82 -12.60 19.57
N ALA A 74 -13.25 -11.78 18.60
CA ALA A 74 -12.30 -10.96 17.85
C ALA A 74 -11.77 -9.82 18.73
N LEU A 75 -10.52 -9.40 18.51
CA LEU A 75 -10.00 -8.17 19.11
C LEU A 75 -10.38 -7.00 18.20
N LEU A 76 -11.09 -6.02 18.74
CA LEU A 76 -11.41 -4.80 18.02
C LEU A 76 -10.38 -3.71 18.35
N VAL A 77 -9.79 -3.10 17.33
CA VAL A 77 -8.71 -2.12 17.47
C VAL A 77 -9.12 -0.80 16.82
N ASP A 78 -9.27 0.23 17.65
CA ASP A 78 -9.45 1.59 17.19
C ASP A 78 -8.09 2.22 16.88
N VAL A 79 -7.82 2.50 15.61
CA VAL A 79 -6.54 3.09 15.18
C VAL A 79 -6.54 4.62 15.14
N ARG A 80 -7.56 5.26 15.72
CA ARG A 80 -7.64 6.72 15.86
C ARG A 80 -6.74 7.24 16.98
N LYS A 81 -6.63 8.56 17.09
CA LYS A 81 -5.92 9.21 18.21
C LYS A 81 -6.63 8.90 19.55
N PRO A 82 -5.91 8.93 20.68
CA PRO A 82 -6.51 8.70 22.00
C PRO A 82 -7.66 9.66 22.32
N SER A 83 -7.58 10.93 21.92
CA SER A 83 -8.68 11.89 22.11
C SER A 83 -9.95 11.52 21.35
N GLU A 84 -9.81 11.02 20.11
CA GLU A 84 -10.94 10.54 19.31
C GLU A 84 -11.58 9.29 19.96
N TYR A 85 -10.76 8.38 20.50
CA TYR A 85 -11.20 7.18 21.20
C TYR A 85 -11.93 7.52 22.50
N ASN A 86 -11.35 8.38 23.35
CA ASN A 86 -11.94 8.79 24.63
C ASN A 86 -13.27 9.51 24.46
N SER A 87 -13.44 10.28 23.38
CA SER A 87 -14.72 10.94 23.06
C SER A 87 -15.86 9.98 22.73
N GLY A 88 -15.53 8.73 22.39
CA GLY A 88 -16.48 7.68 22.03
C GLY A 88 -15.84 6.66 21.07
N HIS A 89 -16.00 5.37 21.36
CA HIS A 89 -15.47 4.26 20.56
C HIS A 89 -16.46 3.09 20.52
N ILE A 90 -16.21 2.13 19.61
CA ILE A 90 -17.04 0.93 19.50
C ILE A 90 -16.81 0.07 20.76
N PRO A 91 -17.88 -0.43 21.41
CA PRO A 91 -17.78 -1.21 22.64
C PRO A 91 -16.77 -2.37 22.58
N GLY A 92 -15.95 -2.50 23.62
CA GLY A 92 -14.93 -3.56 23.74
C GLY A 92 -13.70 -3.39 22.83
N ALA A 93 -13.55 -2.27 22.13
CA ALA A 93 -12.33 -1.95 21.40
C ALA A 93 -11.19 -1.59 22.35
N ILE A 94 -9.95 -1.82 21.91
CA ILE A 94 -8.77 -1.18 22.49
C ILE A 94 -8.26 -0.07 21.56
N ASN A 95 -7.59 0.95 22.10
CA ASN A 95 -6.96 1.99 21.29
C ASN A 95 -5.49 1.66 21.00
N ILE A 96 -5.15 1.51 19.72
CA ILE A 96 -3.76 1.47 19.25
C ILE A 96 -3.66 2.45 18.08
N PRO A 97 -3.27 3.72 18.31
CA PRO A 97 -3.21 4.72 17.24
C PRO A 97 -2.33 4.27 16.07
N LEU A 98 -2.78 4.52 14.83
CA LEU A 98 -2.07 4.07 13.62
C LEU A 98 -0.58 4.46 13.63
N ARG A 99 -0.26 5.67 14.08
CA ARG A 99 1.12 6.19 14.14
C ARG A 99 2.03 5.43 15.10
N THR A 100 1.45 4.70 16.04
CA THR A 100 2.17 3.91 17.05
C THR A 100 1.91 2.40 16.90
N LEU A 101 1.30 1.97 15.78
CA LEU A 101 0.84 0.59 15.58
C LEU A 101 2.00 -0.42 15.68
N THR A 102 3.12 -0.13 15.01
CA THR A 102 4.28 -1.02 14.97
C THR A 102 5.04 -1.09 16.30
N GLN A 103 4.89 -0.10 17.18
CA GLN A 103 5.44 -0.11 18.53
C GLN A 103 4.56 -0.86 19.55
N ASN A 104 3.37 -1.33 19.14
CA ASN A 104 2.38 -1.98 20.01
C ASN A 104 1.96 -3.37 19.47
N LEU A 105 2.83 -4.02 18.69
CA LEU A 105 2.56 -5.33 18.09
C LEU A 105 2.39 -6.44 19.14
N ASP A 106 2.95 -6.26 20.33
CA ASP A 106 2.79 -7.14 21.50
C ASP A 106 1.32 -7.26 21.95
N LYS A 107 0.50 -6.26 21.64
CA LYS A 107 -0.94 -6.23 21.97
C LYS A 107 -1.81 -6.86 20.89
N ILE A 108 -1.24 -7.23 19.74
CA ILE A 108 -1.98 -7.76 18.59
C ILE A 108 -1.78 -9.27 18.56
N PRO A 109 -2.81 -10.07 18.88
CA PRO A 109 -2.71 -11.52 18.83
C PRO A 109 -2.70 -12.02 17.38
N GLN A 110 -2.02 -13.14 17.13
CA GLN A 110 -2.09 -13.87 15.85
C GLN A 110 -3.04 -15.08 15.89
N ASN A 111 -3.51 -15.48 17.07
CA ASN A 111 -4.31 -16.71 17.28
C ASN A 111 -5.83 -16.49 17.30
N ARG A 112 -6.31 -15.25 17.18
CA ARG A 112 -7.74 -14.89 17.13
C ARG A 112 -7.95 -13.72 16.17
N PRO A 113 -9.13 -13.53 15.57
CA PRO A 113 -9.32 -12.46 14.60
C PRO A 113 -9.06 -11.08 15.19
N VAL A 114 -8.45 -10.19 14.41
CA VAL A 114 -8.19 -8.80 14.77
C VAL A 114 -8.89 -7.89 13.76
N ILE A 115 -9.71 -6.97 14.24
CA ILE A 115 -10.50 -6.09 13.39
C ILE A 115 -10.11 -4.65 13.67
N LEU A 116 -9.63 -3.95 12.65
CA LEU A 116 -9.25 -2.55 12.76
C LEU A 116 -10.41 -1.66 12.31
N TYR A 117 -10.56 -0.51 12.95
CA TYR A 117 -11.42 0.55 12.46
C TYR A 117 -10.87 1.94 12.80
N CYS A 118 -11.39 2.97 12.12
CA CYS A 118 -11.01 4.35 12.41
C CYS A 118 -12.22 5.29 12.37
N THR A 119 -12.10 6.45 11.71
CA THR A 119 -13.24 7.36 11.50
C THR A 119 -14.07 6.96 10.29
N THR A 120 -13.41 6.76 9.13
CA THR A 120 -14.05 6.60 7.81
C THR A 120 -13.41 5.50 6.95
N GLY A 121 -12.50 4.69 7.49
CA GLY A 121 -11.87 3.57 6.78
C GLY A 121 -10.45 3.80 6.26
N TYR A 122 -10.00 5.05 6.02
CA TYR A 122 -8.64 5.29 5.46
C TYR A 122 -7.50 4.76 6.34
N ARG A 123 -7.52 5.10 7.64
CA ARG A 123 -6.52 4.61 8.60
C ARG A 123 -6.65 3.11 8.83
N THR A 124 -7.87 2.58 8.72
CA THR A 124 -8.13 1.15 8.76
C THR A 124 -7.38 0.42 7.66
N ALA A 125 -7.51 0.85 6.41
CA ALA A 125 -6.83 0.22 5.27
C ALA A 125 -5.31 0.25 5.42
N MET A 126 -4.74 1.39 5.84
CA MET A 126 -3.30 1.51 6.12
C MET A 126 -2.85 0.54 7.24
N GLY A 127 -3.62 0.44 8.32
CA GLY A 127 -3.29 -0.45 9.43
C GLY A 127 -3.38 -1.92 9.06
N VAL A 128 -4.43 -2.33 8.33
CA VAL A 128 -4.59 -3.70 7.83
C VAL A 128 -3.42 -4.08 6.94
N MET A 129 -3.10 -3.27 5.93
CA MET A 129 -1.99 -3.57 5.02
C MET A 129 -0.64 -3.59 5.75
N SER A 130 -0.42 -2.68 6.70
CA SER A 130 0.81 -2.68 7.52
C SER A 130 0.96 -3.97 8.31
N LEU A 131 -0.12 -4.48 8.91
CA LEU A 131 -0.09 -5.72 9.69
C LEU A 131 0.08 -6.95 8.78
N GLU A 132 -0.60 -7.00 7.63
CA GLU A 132 -0.42 -8.05 6.62
C GLU A 132 1.03 -8.12 6.13
N MET A 133 1.65 -6.96 5.83
CA MET A 133 3.08 -6.89 5.46
C MET A 133 4.02 -7.37 6.57
N LEU A 134 3.58 -7.34 7.82
CA LEU A 134 4.30 -7.83 9.00
C LEU A 134 3.96 -9.28 9.36
N GLY A 135 3.17 -9.98 8.51
CA GLY A 135 2.84 -11.40 8.68
C GLY A 135 1.61 -11.69 9.54
N TYR A 136 0.81 -10.68 9.87
CA TYR A 136 -0.46 -10.87 10.57
C TYR A 136 -1.57 -11.14 9.55
N HIS A 137 -1.88 -12.40 9.28
CA HIS A 137 -2.89 -12.81 8.29
C HIS A 137 -4.30 -13.01 8.87
N ASN A 138 -4.45 -12.74 10.17
CA ASN A 138 -5.70 -12.85 10.93
C ASN A 138 -6.38 -11.48 11.10
N VAL A 139 -5.99 -10.48 10.31
CA VAL A 139 -6.50 -9.11 10.40
C VAL A 139 -7.58 -8.84 9.35
N SER A 140 -8.51 -7.95 9.69
CA SER A 140 -9.48 -7.40 8.76
C SER A 140 -9.81 -5.96 9.14
N GLY A 141 -10.32 -5.18 8.21
CA GLY A 141 -10.84 -3.85 8.45
C GLY A 141 -12.35 -3.84 8.59
N PHE A 142 -12.87 -2.88 9.35
CA PHE A 142 -14.27 -2.46 9.29
C PHE A 142 -14.33 -1.07 8.61
N PRO A 143 -14.41 -1.00 7.26
CA PRO A 143 -14.41 0.26 6.52
C PRO A 143 -15.49 1.26 6.94
N PRO A 144 -16.76 0.87 7.23
CA PRO A 144 -17.76 1.82 7.71
C PRO A 144 -17.28 2.58 8.95
N SER A 145 -16.41 1.94 9.76
CA SER A 145 -15.72 2.58 10.87
C SER A 145 -16.70 3.20 11.87
N ILE A 146 -16.24 4.11 12.72
CA ILE A 146 -17.13 4.69 13.74
C ILE A 146 -18.27 5.52 13.14
N GLN A 147 -18.12 6.07 11.93
CA GLN A 147 -19.21 6.78 11.26
C GLN A 147 -20.35 5.83 10.89
N GLY A 148 -20.03 4.70 10.25
CA GLY A 148 -21.03 3.67 9.93
C GLY A 148 -21.69 3.09 11.17
N TRP A 149 -20.91 2.88 12.24
CA TRP A 149 -21.43 2.46 13.55
C TRP A 149 -22.46 3.46 14.11
N LYS A 150 -22.14 4.76 14.08
CA LYS A 150 -23.06 5.83 14.50
C LYS A 150 -24.31 5.92 13.63
N ILE A 151 -24.15 5.81 12.31
CA ILE A 151 -25.27 5.83 11.36
C ILE A 151 -26.23 4.67 11.61
N ALA A 152 -25.71 3.51 11.99
CA ALA A 152 -26.51 2.35 12.38
C ALA A 152 -27.21 2.51 13.75
N GLY A 153 -27.00 3.63 14.47
CA GLY A 153 -27.64 3.90 15.76
C GLY A 153 -27.08 3.07 16.92
N GLU A 154 -25.90 2.46 16.74
CA GLU A 154 -25.29 1.61 17.77
C GLU A 154 -24.61 2.45 18.88
N PRO A 155 -24.61 1.95 20.14
CA PRO A 155 -24.05 2.69 21.26
C PRO A 155 -22.52 2.79 21.20
N LEU A 156 -21.98 3.83 21.83
CA LEU A 156 -20.53 4.02 22.00
C LEU A 156 -20.15 3.88 23.48
N GLU A 157 -18.95 3.34 23.71
CA GLU A 157 -18.28 3.38 25.00
C GLU A 157 -17.37 4.61 25.10
N LYS A 158 -17.07 5.04 26.33
CA LYS A 158 -16.13 6.11 26.65
C LYS A 158 -15.12 5.59 27.68
N SER A 159 -13.91 6.13 27.64
CA SER A 159 -12.81 5.79 28.54
C SER A 159 -12.33 7.02 29.30
#